data_AF-A0A5S3SA82-F1
#
_entry.id   AF-A0A5S3SA82-F1
#
_cell.length_a   1.000
_cell.length_b   1.000
_cell.length_c   1.000
_cell.angle_alpha   90.00
_cell.angle_beta   90.00
_cell.angle_gamma   90.00
#
_symmetry.space_group_name_H-M   'P 1'
#
loop_
_entity.id
_entity.type
_entity.pdbx_description
1 polymer ?
#
loop_
_entity_poly.entity_id
_entity_poly.type
_entity_poly.pdbx_seq_one_letter_code
_entity_poly.pdbx_strand_id
1 'polypeptide(L)'
;TKERVSNPPHKLSLKTQLHVLWQNQPFKILCMAALVLLTSMVLRTTLAIYYVKYVLGKEELITEFVTLCMIGNILGCACAQPLSKRLDKKAAYVYLQYICAILSCIAFFVPNEHVLLAFLVYFLWCFFTQMATP
;
A
#
# COMPACT_ATOMS: atom_id res chain seq x y z
N THR A 1 19.06 16.72 26.39
CA THR A 1 18.08 16.10 27.32
C THR A 1 17.64 14.78 26.74
N LYS A 2 18.18 13.69 27.28
CA LYS A 2 18.16 12.35 26.70
C LYS A 2 17.25 11.48 27.58
N GLU A 3 15.94 11.62 27.42
CA GLU A 3 14.97 10.80 28.12
C GLU A 3 14.93 9.41 27.48
N ARG A 4 15.86 8.54 27.87
CA ARG A 4 15.68 7.10 27.72
C ARG A 4 14.71 6.65 28.80
N VAL A 5 13.43 6.56 28.44
CA VAL A 5 12.43 5.81 29.20
C VAL A 5 12.94 4.36 29.29
N SER A 6 13.51 4.02 30.43
CA SER A 6 13.88 2.65 30.77
C SER A 6 12.58 1.90 31.07
N ASN A 7 11.99 1.27 30.06
CA ASN A 7 10.87 0.36 30.31
C ASN A 7 11.36 -0.78 31.22
N PRO A 8 10.77 -0.98 32.40
CA PRO A 8 11.10 -2.15 33.23
C PRO A 8 10.70 -3.43 32.46
N PRO A 9 11.41 -4.55 32.65
CA PRO A 9 11.10 -5.81 31.98
C PRO A 9 9.85 -6.43 32.62
N HIS A 10 8.68 -5.85 32.34
CA HIS A 10 7.42 -6.43 32.77
C HIS A 10 7.06 -7.52 31.75
N LYS A 11 7.25 -8.79 32.13
CA LYS A 11 6.71 -9.96 31.41
C LYS A 11 5.18 -9.94 31.51
N LEU A 12 4.54 -8.99 30.83
CA LEU A 12 3.08 -8.96 30.72
C LEU A 12 2.66 -10.14 29.85
N SER A 13 1.77 -10.97 30.40
CA SER A 13 1.07 -12.01 29.65
C SER A 13 0.49 -11.41 28.36
N LEU A 14 0.60 -12.13 27.23
CA LEU A 14 0.15 -11.67 25.91
C LEU A 14 -1.31 -11.19 25.94
N LYS A 15 -2.16 -11.82 26.77
CA LYS A 15 -3.56 -11.41 26.97
C LYS A 15 -3.68 -10.00 27.56
N THR A 16 -2.84 -9.66 28.53
CA THR A 16 -2.86 -8.34 29.19
C THR A 16 -2.35 -7.25 28.25
N GLN A 17 -1.34 -7.55 27.42
CA GLN A 17 -0.85 -6.61 26.41
C GLN A 17 -1.92 -6.31 25.34
N LEU A 18 -2.63 -7.34 24.86
CA LEU A 18 -3.76 -7.18 23.93
C LEU A 18 -4.89 -6.35 24.54
N HIS A 19 -5.23 -6.56 25.81
CA HIS A 19 -6.27 -5.80 26.49
C HIS A 19 -5.90 -4.32 26.65
N VAL A 20 -4.66 -4.01 27.02
CA VAL A 20 -4.15 -2.64 27.16
C VAL A 20 -4.06 -1.93 25.80
N LEU A 21 -3.67 -2.65 24.73
CA LEU A 21 -3.71 -2.12 23.37
C LEU A 21 -5.15 -1.83 22.92
N TRP A 22 -6.11 -2.70 23.21
CA TRP A 22 -7.51 -2.51 22.83
C TRP A 22 -8.21 -1.36 23.58
N GLN A 23 -7.77 -1.06 24.81
CA GLN A 23 -8.28 0.10 25.55
C GLN A 23 -7.80 1.44 24.94
N ASN A 24 -6.68 1.46 24.24
CA ASN A 24 -6.17 2.66 23.57
C ASN A 24 -7.06 3.09 22.39
N GLN A 25 -7.70 4.26 22.50
CA GLN A 25 -8.43 4.88 21.39
C GLN A 25 -7.56 5.06 20.12
N PRO A 26 -6.29 5.52 20.20
CA PRO A 26 -5.43 5.63 19.02
C PRO A 26 -5.19 4.30 18.32
N PHE A 27 -5.10 3.19 19.07
CA PHE A 27 -4.91 1.85 18.50
C PHE A 27 -6.13 1.39 17.73
N LYS A 28 -7.34 1.64 18.25
CA LYS A 28 -8.59 1.32 17.54
C LYS A 28 -8.72 2.11 16.24
N ILE A 29 -8.39 3.40 16.25
CA ILE A 29 -8.38 4.23 15.04
C ILE A 29 -7.35 3.71 14.04
N LEU A 30 -6.15 3.35 14.49
CA LEU A 30 -5.10 2.78 13.64
C LEU A 30 -5.54 1.44 13.02
N CYS A 31 -6.16 0.56 13.80
CA CYS A 31 -6.70 -0.72 13.33
C CYS A 31 -7.78 -0.52 12.27
N MET A 32 -8.74 0.39 12.51
CA MET A 32 -9.79 0.70 11.53
C MET A 32 -9.21 1.31 10.25
N ALA A 33 -8.24 2.23 10.37
CA ALA A 33 -7.55 2.81 9.22
C ALA A 33 -6.80 1.75 8.41
N ALA A 34 -6.11 0.82 9.08
CA ALA A 34 -5.41 -0.30 8.44
C ALA A 34 -6.39 -1.25 7.72
N LEU A 35 -7.53 -1.57 8.34
CA LEU A 35 -8.56 -2.38 7.70
C LEU A 35 -9.10 -1.71 6.44
N VAL A 36 -9.45 -0.42 6.51
CA VAL A 36 -9.94 0.34 5.35
C VAL A 36 -8.89 0.40 4.24
N LEU A 37 -7.61 0.61 4.57
CA LEU A 37 -6.50 0.60 3.63
C LEU A 37 -6.34 -0.76 2.94
N LEU A 38 -6.30 -1.85 3.71
CA LEU A 38 -6.13 -3.21 3.19
C LEU A 38 -7.32 -3.62 2.33
N THR A 39 -8.55 -3.35 2.77
CA THR A 39 -9.75 -3.61 1.96
C THR A 39 -9.72 -2.82 0.66
N SER A 40 -9.32 -1.54 0.70
CA SER A 40 -9.19 -0.70 -0.50
C SER A 40 -8.12 -1.23 -1.48
N MET A 41 -7.00 -1.75 -0.96
CA MET A 41 -5.96 -2.40 -1.77
C MET A 41 -6.48 -3.66 -2.45
N VAL A 42 -7.14 -4.54 -1.71
CA VAL A 42 -7.69 -5.80 -2.24
C VAL A 42 -8.77 -5.50 -3.29
N LEU A 43 -9.71 -4.60 -2.98
CA LEU A 43 -10.76 -4.20 -3.93
C LEU A 43 -10.17 -3.67 -5.23
N ARG A 44 -9.17 -2.79 -5.19
CA ARG A 44 -8.51 -2.29 -6.41
C ARG A 44 -7.85 -3.41 -7.21
N THR A 45 -7.13 -4.30 -6.52
CA THR A 45 -6.44 -5.44 -7.17
C THR A 45 -7.43 -6.36 -7.85
N THR A 46 -8.54 -6.66 -7.18
CA THR A 46 -9.65 -7.42 -7.75
C THR A 46 -10.29 -6.70 -8.93
N LEU A 47 -10.56 -5.40 -8.83
CA LEU A 47 -11.14 -4.61 -9.94
C LEU A 47 -10.23 -4.62 -11.16
N ALA A 48 -8.92 -4.50 -10.98
CA ALA A 48 -7.97 -4.55 -12.09
C ALA A 48 -7.93 -5.93 -12.77
N ILE A 49 -7.96 -7.01 -11.97
CA ILE A 49 -8.06 -8.37 -12.51
C ILE A 49 -9.39 -8.58 -13.25
N TYR A 50 -10.50 -8.11 -12.68
CA TYR A 50 -11.83 -8.18 -13.30
C TYR A 50 -11.88 -7.39 -14.59
N TYR A 51 -11.22 -6.25 -14.64
CA TYR A 51 -11.10 -5.43 -15.84
C TYR A 51 -10.38 -6.18 -16.96
N VAL A 52 -9.21 -6.78 -16.68
CA VAL A 52 -8.48 -7.59 -17.67
C VAL A 52 -9.29 -8.82 -18.09
N LYS A 53 -10.01 -9.46 -17.16
CA LYS A 53 -10.82 -10.65 -17.46
C LYS A 53 -12.05 -10.36 -18.32
N TYR A 54 -12.86 -9.39 -17.91
CA TYR A 54 -14.21 -9.17 -18.48
C TYR A 54 -14.24 -8.09 -19.57
N VAL A 55 -13.36 -7.09 -19.52
CA VAL A 55 -13.36 -5.98 -20.49
C VAL A 55 -12.43 -6.27 -21.67
N LEU A 56 -11.28 -6.90 -21.43
CA LEU A 56 -10.32 -7.22 -22.50
C LEU A 56 -10.54 -8.59 -23.13
N GLY A 57 -11.26 -9.50 -22.47
CA GLY A 57 -11.56 -10.85 -22.99
C GLY A 57 -10.33 -11.72 -23.21
N LYS A 58 -9.15 -11.32 -22.70
CA LYS A 58 -7.89 -12.05 -22.81
C LYS A 58 -7.41 -12.47 -21.44
N GLU A 59 -7.95 -13.59 -20.97
CA GLU A 59 -7.64 -14.17 -19.66
C GLU A 59 -6.14 -14.47 -19.48
N GLU A 60 -5.42 -14.72 -20.58
CA GLU A 60 -3.98 -14.95 -20.59
C GLU A 60 -3.16 -13.76 -20.07
N LEU A 61 -3.62 -12.52 -20.30
CA LEU A 61 -2.93 -11.31 -19.85
C LEU A 61 -3.06 -11.05 -18.34
N ILE A 62 -3.95 -11.75 -17.64
CA ILE A 62 -4.12 -11.59 -16.18
C ILE A 62 -2.84 -12.02 -15.46
N THR A 63 -2.24 -13.14 -15.88
CA THR A 63 -1.02 -13.66 -15.25
C THR A 63 0.16 -12.71 -15.45
N GLU A 64 0.31 -12.15 -16.66
CA GLU A 64 1.30 -11.12 -16.96
C GLU A 64 1.05 -9.84 -16.16
N PHE A 65 -0.20 -9.42 -16.02
CA PHE A 65 -0.56 -8.25 -15.22
C PHE A 65 -0.17 -8.42 -13.76
N VAL A 66 -0.53 -9.56 -13.15
CA VAL A 66 -0.22 -9.85 -11.74
C VAL A 66 1.28 -9.96 -11.52
N THR A 67 2.02 -10.64 -12.42
CA THR A 67 3.49 -10.74 -12.32
C THR A 67 4.16 -9.38 -12.45
N LEU A 68 3.70 -8.53 -13.37
CA LEU A 68 4.21 -7.17 -13.54
C LEU A 68 3.93 -6.31 -12.29
N CYS A 69 2.74 -6.44 -11.69
CA CYS A 69 2.42 -5.80 -10.41
C CYS A 69 3.34 -6.28 -9.27
N MET A 70 3.65 -7.58 -9.24
CA MET A 70 4.53 -8.17 -8.24
C MET A 70 5.97 -7.62 -8.36
N ILE A 71 6.47 -7.47 -9.59
CA ILE A 71 7.76 -6.81 -9.85
C ILE A 71 7.72 -5.37 -9.35
N GLY A 72 6.65 -4.62 -9.65
CA GLY A 72 6.47 -3.25 -9.17
C GLY A 72 6.50 -3.16 -7.64
N ASN A 73 5.82 -4.08 -6.95
CA ASN A 73 5.82 -4.16 -5.50
C ASN A 73 7.21 -4.43 -4.90
N ILE A 74 7.98 -5.34 -5.49
CA ILE A 74 9.35 -5.66 -5.05
C ILE A 74 10.26 -4.46 -5.22
N LEU A 75 10.20 -3.80 -6.39
CA LEU A 75 10.97 -2.60 -6.68
C LEU A 75 10.59 -1.45 -5.73
N GLY A 76 9.30 -1.26 -5.46
CA GLY A 76 8.81 -0.25 -4.52
C GLY A 76 9.39 -0.46 -3.11
N CYS A 77 9.41 -1.70 -2.64
CA CYS A 77 10.01 -2.05 -1.35
C CYS A 77 11.54 -1.78 -1.32
N ALA A 78 12.24 -2.17 -2.39
CA ALA A 78 13.68 -1.93 -2.52
C ALA A 78 14.01 -0.43 -2.54
N CYS A 79 13.16 0.40 -3.13
CA CYS A 79 13.28 1.85 -3.17
C CYS A 79 12.81 2.56 -1.89
N ALA A 80 11.98 1.94 -1.05
CA ALA A 80 11.54 2.51 0.22
C ALA A 80 12.71 2.77 1.18
N GLN A 81 13.64 1.82 1.29
CA GLN A 81 14.83 1.91 2.14
C GLN A 81 15.74 3.12 1.84
N PRO A 82 16.20 3.35 0.59
CA PRO A 82 17.01 4.53 0.25
C PRO A 82 16.22 5.83 0.35
N LEU A 83 14.93 5.84 0.04
CA LEU A 83 14.10 7.05 0.14
C LEU A 83 13.91 7.48 1.60
N SER A 84 13.64 6.54 2.50
CA SER A 84 13.52 6.75 3.95
C SER A 84 14.83 7.24 4.60
N LYS A 85 15.98 6.98 3.97
CA LYS A 85 17.29 7.50 4.41
C LYS A 85 17.58 8.92 3.93
N ARG A 86 16.94 9.38 2.84
CA ARG A 86 17.20 10.70 2.22
C ARG A 86 16.15 11.75 2.59
N LEU A 87 14.93 11.35 2.93
CA LEU A 87 13.81 12.24 3.25
C LEU A 87 13.24 11.93 4.63
N ASP A 88 12.68 12.95 5.29
CA ASP A 88 11.90 12.76 6.50
C ASP A 88 10.74 11.79 6.26
N LYS A 89 10.64 10.75 7.09
CA LYS A 89 9.67 9.65 6.95
C LYS A 89 8.23 10.14 6.76
N LYS A 90 7.85 11.21 7.47
CA LYS A 90 6.52 11.82 7.37
C LYS A 90 6.30 12.50 6.03
N ALA A 91 7.26 13.29 5.56
CA ALA A 91 7.16 14.01 4.29
C ALA A 91 7.16 13.03 3.11
N ALA A 92 8.07 12.05 3.12
CA ALA A 92 8.13 11.01 2.08
C ALA A 92 6.80 10.24 1.95
N TYR A 93 6.21 9.83 3.08
CA TYR A 93 4.91 9.16 3.10
C TYR A 93 3.80 10.02 2.48
N VAL A 94 3.73 11.30 2.85
CA VAL A 94 2.72 12.23 2.33
C VAL A 94 2.87 12.42 0.83
N TYR A 95 4.08 12.66 0.32
CA TYR A 95 4.32 12.81 -1.12
C TYR A 95 3.95 11.55 -1.90
N LEU A 96 4.30 10.37 -1.38
CA LEU A 96 3.94 9.10 -2.01
C LEU A 96 2.45 8.86 -2.06
N GLN A 97 1.75 9.19 -0.98
CA GLN A 97 0.29 9.07 -0.93
C GLN A 97 -0.39 10.01 -1.94
N TYR A 98 0.14 11.22 -2.14
CA TYR A 98 -0.34 12.14 -3.18
C TYR A 98 -0.06 11.60 -4.59
N ILE A 99 1.13 11.06 -4.85
CA ILE A 99 1.47 10.45 -6.15
C ILE A 99 0.51 9.30 -6.44
N CYS A 100 0.26 8.43 -5.46
CA CYS A 100 -0.75 7.39 -5.58
C CYS A 100 -2.10 8.04 -5.93
N ALA A 101 -2.64 8.93 -5.10
CA ALA A 101 -3.94 9.57 -5.36
C ALA A 101 -4.09 10.12 -6.79
N ILE A 102 -3.06 10.80 -7.31
CA ILE A 102 -3.02 11.29 -8.69
C ILE A 102 -3.07 10.14 -9.71
N LEU A 103 -2.28 9.08 -9.52
CA LEU A 103 -2.33 7.88 -10.36
C LEU A 103 -3.70 7.19 -10.35
N SER A 104 -4.43 7.21 -9.22
CA SER A 104 -5.82 6.73 -9.18
C SER A 104 -6.76 7.60 -10.01
N CYS A 105 -6.62 8.93 -9.93
CA CYS A 105 -7.42 9.84 -10.75
C CYS A 105 -7.13 9.64 -12.25
N ILE A 106 -5.86 9.44 -12.60
CA ILE A 106 -5.47 9.13 -13.98
C ILE A 106 -6.08 7.80 -14.40
N ALA A 107 -5.99 6.75 -13.58
CA ALA A 107 -6.56 5.44 -13.87
C ALA A 107 -8.07 5.48 -14.14
N PHE A 108 -8.80 6.38 -13.47
CA PHE A 108 -10.24 6.58 -13.71
C PHE A 108 -10.53 7.18 -15.11
N PHE A 109 -9.62 7.98 -15.65
CA PHE A 109 -9.76 8.61 -16.97
C PHE A 109 -9.18 7.78 -18.13
N VAL A 110 -8.51 6.64 -17.86
CA VAL A 110 -7.92 5.80 -18.93
C VAL A 110 -9.04 5.11 -19.72
N PRO A 111 -9.16 5.35 -21.04
CA PRO A 111 -10.14 4.68 -21.89
C PRO A 111 -9.86 3.18 -22.04
N ASN A 112 -10.92 2.38 -22.20
CA ASN A 112 -10.83 0.92 -22.27
C ASN A 112 -9.99 0.36 -23.42
N GLU A 113 -9.71 1.18 -24.44
CA GLU A 113 -8.99 0.78 -25.64
C GLU A 113 -7.47 0.69 -25.43
N HIS A 114 -6.89 1.38 -24.43
CA HIS A 114 -5.45 1.42 -24.22
C HIS A 114 -5.00 0.53 -23.04
N VAL A 115 -5.07 -0.79 -23.25
CA VAL A 115 -4.63 -1.82 -22.31
C VAL A 115 -3.23 -1.56 -21.76
N LEU A 116 -2.27 -1.23 -22.62
CA LEU A 116 -0.87 -0.99 -22.23
C LEU A 116 -0.73 0.19 -21.24
N LEU A 117 -1.54 1.25 -21.44
CA LEU A 117 -1.54 2.41 -20.55
C LEU A 117 -2.11 2.06 -19.18
N ALA A 118 -3.19 1.27 -19.14
CA ALA A 118 -3.76 0.76 -17.90
C ALA A 118 -2.74 -0.10 -17.13
N PHE A 119 -1.99 -0.97 -17.82
CA PHE A 119 -0.91 -1.77 -17.23
C PHE A 119 0.18 -0.90 -16.61
N LEU A 120 0.65 0.13 -17.32
CA LEU A 120 1.68 1.05 -16.83
C LEU A 120 1.21 1.86 -15.62
N VAL A 121 0.00 2.42 -15.67
CA VAL A 121 -0.56 3.19 -14.55
C VAL A 121 -0.72 2.30 -13.32
N TYR A 122 -1.16 1.05 -13.50
CA TYR A 122 -1.34 0.12 -12.40
C TYR A 122 -0.01 -0.37 -11.81
N PHE A 123 0.99 -0.62 -12.66
CA PHE A 123 2.36 -0.92 -12.24
C PHE A 123 2.94 0.20 -11.38
N LEU A 124 2.84 1.45 -11.86
CA LEU A 124 3.31 2.62 -11.14
C LEU A 124 2.57 2.76 -9.81
N TRP A 125 1.25 2.59 -9.81
CA TRP A 125 0.47 2.60 -8.59
C TRP A 125 0.96 1.55 -7.58
N CYS A 126 1.17 0.29 -8.00
CA CYS A 126 1.71 -0.76 -7.14
C CYS A 126 3.08 -0.38 -6.58
N PHE A 127 3.98 0.09 -7.44
CA PHE A 127 5.32 0.53 -7.07
C PHE A 127 5.30 1.63 -5.99
N PHE A 128 4.56 2.72 -6.21
CA PHE A 128 4.50 3.83 -5.26
C PHE A 128 3.77 3.47 -3.97
N THR A 129 2.72 2.65 -4.07
CA THR A 129 1.97 2.22 -2.88
C THR A 129 2.84 1.34 -1.99
N GLN A 130 3.57 0.37 -2.56
CA GLN A 130 4.48 -0.47 -1.78
C GLN A 130 5.70 0.28 -1.24
N MET A 131 6.08 1.38 -1.90
CA MET A 131 7.13 2.27 -1.39
C MET A 131 6.64 3.15 -0.22
N ALA A 132 5.33 3.43 -0.16
CA ALA A 132 4.70 4.21 0.90
C ALA A 132 4.45 3.41 2.17
N THR A 133 4.34 2.08 2.09
CA THR A 133 4.27 1.20 3.26
C THR A 133 5.68 1.05 3.86
N PRO A 134 5.94 1.62 5.07
CA PRO A 134 7.26 1.54 5.71
C PRO A 134 7.57 0.16 6.28
#